data_AF-A0A0C1NIJ9-F1
#
_entry.id   AF-A0A0C1NIJ9-F1
#
_cell.length_a   1.000
_cell.length_b   1.000
_cell.length_c   1.000
_cell.angle_alpha   90.00
_cell.angle_beta   90.00
_cell.angle_gamma   90.00
#
_symmetry.space_group_name_H-M   'P 1'
#
loop_
_entity.id
_entity.type
_entity.pdbx_description
1 polymer ?
#
loop_
_entity_poly.entity_id
_entity_poly.type
_entity_poly.pdbx_seq_one_letter_code
_entity_poly.pdbx_strand_id
1 'polypeptide(L)'
;MAYKKQIGLAFTGVAICAMPVILPLFPKIGAYAEAEKLKAETYLQAENLRTSEEFQRSRITERAKTSEQLYFSGIAPNTTKLRIRRYLDSSNFDPKPDTTGWGADEVVYVYDSAGVCVGRIENNQWFWKHQYKKACNGRPS
;
A
#
# COMPACT_ATOMS: atom_id res chain seq x y z
N MET A 1 13.28 52.01 -64.93
CA MET A 1 13.78 50.79 -64.24
C MET A 1 14.57 51.05 -62.94
N ALA A 2 15.04 52.27 -62.66
CA ALA A 2 15.89 52.56 -61.48
C ALA A 2 15.21 52.36 -60.10
N TYR A 3 13.91 52.67 -59.98
CA TYR A 3 13.18 52.61 -58.71
C TYR A 3 13.02 51.18 -58.16
N LYS A 4 12.86 50.18 -59.04
CA LYS A 4 12.79 48.77 -58.65
C LYS A 4 14.10 48.25 -58.04
N LYS A 5 15.25 48.78 -58.50
CA LYS A 5 16.57 48.40 -57.97
C LYS A 5 16.84 49.04 -56.59
N GLN A 6 16.36 50.27 -56.36
CA GLN A 6 16.48 50.95 -55.07
C GLN A 6 15.60 50.31 -53.98
N ILE A 7 14.38 49.89 -54.31
CA ILE A 7 13.51 49.18 -53.37
C ILE A 7 14.12 47.82 -52.97
N GLY A 8 14.69 47.09 -53.93
CA GLY A 8 15.39 45.83 -53.64
C GLY A 8 16.57 46.02 -52.67
N LEU A 9 17.32 47.10 -52.83
CA LEU A 9 18.47 47.42 -51.98
C LEU A 9 18.05 47.91 -50.58
N ALA A 10 16.92 48.60 -50.47
CA ALA A 10 16.34 48.98 -49.19
C ALA A 10 15.86 47.75 -48.40
N PHE A 11 15.20 46.79 -49.07
CA PHE A 11 14.75 45.55 -48.43
C PHE A 11 15.92 44.68 -47.94
N THR A 12 17.00 44.57 -48.72
CA THR A 12 18.19 43.83 -48.28
C THR A 12 18.88 44.53 -47.11
N GLY A 13 18.97 45.87 -47.12
CA GLY A 13 19.49 46.65 -46.00
C GLY A 13 18.70 46.44 -44.71
N VAL A 14 17.37 46.46 -44.77
CA VAL A 14 16.50 46.20 -43.60
C VAL A 14 16.63 44.76 -43.11
N ALA A 15 16.73 43.78 -44.01
CA ALA A 15 16.91 42.37 -43.65
C ALA A 15 18.25 42.12 -42.92
N ILE A 16 19.34 42.77 -43.38
CA ILE A 16 20.66 42.65 -42.75
C ILE A 16 20.66 43.32 -41.36
N CYS A 17 19.99 44.47 -41.21
CA CYS A 17 19.88 45.15 -39.91
C CYS A 17 19.01 44.38 -38.89
N ALA A 18 18.00 43.62 -39.36
CA ALA A 18 17.10 42.86 -38.49
C ALA A 18 17.62 41.44 -38.14
N MET A 19 18.50 40.87 -38.97
CA MET A 19 19.07 39.53 -38.79
C MET A 19 19.72 39.27 -37.41
N PRO A 20 20.51 40.20 -36.83
CA PRO A 20 21.15 40.00 -35.53
C PRO A 20 20.15 39.84 -34.38
N VAL A 21 18.93 40.36 -34.56
CA VAL A 21 17.87 40.30 -33.55
C VAL A 21 17.02 39.03 -33.72
N ILE A 22 16.78 38.61 -34.96
CA ILE A 22 15.90 37.48 -35.29
C ILE A 22 16.59 36.13 -35.11
N LEU A 23 17.87 36.00 -35.47
CA LEU A 23 18.64 34.75 -35.33
C LEU A 23 18.66 34.18 -33.89
N PRO A 24 18.87 34.97 -32.82
CA PRO A 24 18.88 34.44 -31.45
C PRO A 24 17.49 34.16 -30.86
N LEU A 25 16.40 34.53 -31.54
CA LEU A 25 15.02 34.29 -31.05
C LEU A 25 14.55 32.85 -31.30
N PHE A 26 14.94 32.24 -32.43
CA PHE A 26 14.57 30.87 -32.76
C PHE A 26 14.98 29.82 -31.70
N PRO A 27 16.25 29.78 -31.22
CA PRO A 27 16.63 28.80 -30.20
C PRO A 27 15.95 29.05 -28.85
N LYS A 28 15.62 30.31 -28.52
CA LYS A 28 14.89 30.64 -27.29
C LYS A 28 13.49 30.03 -27.29
N ILE A 29 12.75 30.15 -28.39
CA ILE A 29 11.39 29.57 -28.54
C ILE A 29 11.44 28.03 -28.42
N GLY A 30 12.43 27.39 -29.05
CA GLY A 30 12.65 25.95 -28.92
C GLY A 30 12.89 25.52 -27.47
N ALA A 31 13.77 26.24 -26.76
CA ALA A 31 14.06 25.96 -25.35
C ALA A 31 12.84 26.13 -24.43
N TYR A 32 11.96 27.11 -24.70
CA TYR A 32 10.71 27.27 -23.94
C TYR A 32 9.74 26.10 -24.20
N ALA A 33 9.58 25.67 -25.44
CA ALA A 33 8.71 24.55 -25.79
C ALA A 33 9.20 23.23 -25.19
N GLU A 34 10.51 22.99 -25.17
CA GLU A 34 11.11 21.83 -24.50
C GLU A 34 10.93 21.88 -22.97
N ALA A 35 11.11 23.06 -22.37
CA ALA A 35 10.91 23.24 -20.94
C ALA A 35 9.45 23.00 -20.50
N GLU A 36 8.46 23.40 -21.32
CA GLU A 36 7.05 23.10 -21.04
C GLU A 36 6.73 21.61 -21.14
N LYS A 37 7.26 20.92 -22.15
CA LYS A 37 7.09 19.46 -22.28
C LYS A 37 7.65 18.72 -21.07
N LEU A 38 8.85 19.09 -20.63
CA LEU A 38 9.49 18.46 -19.48
C LEU A 38 8.73 18.71 -18.17
N LYS A 39 8.13 19.91 -18.02
CA LYS A 39 7.22 20.19 -16.89
C LYS A 39 5.93 19.36 -16.95
N ALA A 40 5.35 19.17 -18.13
CA ALA A 40 4.16 18.34 -18.30
C ALA A 40 4.45 16.87 -18.02
N GLU A 41 5.57 16.34 -18.51
CA GLU A 41 6.00 14.95 -18.27
C GLU A 41 6.28 14.70 -16.79
N THR A 42 6.98 15.61 -16.12
CA THR A 42 7.25 15.49 -14.67
C THR A 42 5.97 15.57 -13.85
N TYR A 43 5.01 16.42 -14.22
CA TYR A 43 3.70 16.48 -13.57
C TYR A 43 2.93 15.16 -13.74
N LEU A 44 2.84 14.64 -14.96
CA LEU A 44 2.17 13.36 -15.24
C LEU A 44 2.84 12.20 -14.51
N GLN A 45 4.17 12.19 -14.45
CA GLN A 45 4.91 11.17 -13.71
C GLN A 45 4.64 11.25 -12.20
N ALA A 46 4.58 12.47 -11.64
CA ALA A 46 4.24 12.67 -10.24
C ALA A 46 2.81 12.21 -9.92
N GLU A 47 1.82 12.50 -10.78
CA GLU A 47 0.46 11.99 -10.58
C GLU A 47 0.36 10.47 -10.69
N ASN A 48 1.05 9.86 -11.67
CA ASN A 48 1.08 8.41 -11.82
C ASN A 48 1.69 7.73 -10.59
N LEU A 49 2.77 8.29 -10.03
CA LEU A 49 3.37 7.78 -8.80
C LEU A 49 2.40 7.87 -7.62
N ARG A 50 1.76 9.03 -7.40
CA ARG A 50 0.76 9.20 -6.33
C ARG A 50 -0.40 8.22 -6.46
N THR A 51 -0.94 8.07 -7.66
CA THR A 51 -2.03 7.13 -7.95
C THR A 51 -1.59 5.69 -7.66
N SER A 52 -0.37 5.33 -8.05
CA SER A 52 0.17 3.98 -7.79
C SER A 52 0.37 3.72 -6.30
N GLU A 53 0.85 4.71 -5.53
CA GLU A 53 1.02 4.60 -4.09
C GLU A 53 -0.33 4.47 -3.37
N GLU A 54 -1.32 5.26 -3.75
CA GLU A 54 -2.68 5.19 -3.20
C GLU A 54 -3.31 3.83 -3.45
N PHE A 55 -3.14 3.27 -4.66
CA PHE A 55 -3.63 1.95 -5.01
C PHE A 55 -2.91 0.82 -4.25
N GLN A 56 -1.60 0.96 -4.01
CA GLN A 56 -0.86 0.02 -3.19
C GLN A 56 -1.35 0.06 -1.73
N ARG A 57 -1.55 1.27 -1.19
CA ARG A 57 -2.10 1.45 0.16
C ARG A 57 -3.50 0.84 0.27
N SER A 58 -4.39 1.09 -0.69
CA SER A 58 -5.73 0.50 -0.67
C SER A 58 -5.69 -1.03 -0.71
N ARG A 59 -4.87 -1.63 -1.59
CA ARG A 59 -4.68 -3.10 -1.63
C ARG A 59 -4.18 -3.67 -0.31
N ILE A 60 -3.25 -3.00 0.38
CA ILE A 60 -2.77 -3.46 1.69
C ILE A 60 -3.92 -3.43 2.71
N THR A 61 -4.70 -2.36 2.73
CA THR A 61 -5.85 -2.26 3.66
C THR A 61 -6.94 -3.29 3.36
N GLU A 62 -7.20 -3.59 2.09
CA GLU A 62 -8.16 -4.63 1.70
C GLU A 62 -7.66 -6.02 2.08
N ARG A 63 -6.38 -6.32 1.84
CA ARG A 63 -5.76 -7.58 2.28
C ARG A 63 -5.82 -7.76 3.79
N ALA A 64 -5.55 -6.70 4.55
CA ALA A 64 -5.67 -6.73 6.01
C ALA A 64 -7.10 -7.06 6.45
N LYS A 65 -8.11 -6.34 5.92
CA LYS A 65 -9.52 -6.61 6.22
C LYS A 65 -9.95 -8.03 5.85
N THR A 66 -9.55 -8.51 4.68
CA THR A 66 -9.85 -9.89 4.25
C THR A 66 -9.17 -10.91 5.17
N SER A 67 -7.92 -10.67 5.58
CA SER A 67 -7.22 -11.55 6.51
C SER A 67 -7.88 -11.60 7.89
N GLU A 68 -8.35 -10.45 8.40
CA GLU A 68 -9.11 -10.39 9.65
C GLU A 68 -10.44 -11.15 9.53
N GLN A 69 -11.17 -11.00 8.43
CA GLN A 69 -12.41 -11.73 8.18
C GLN A 69 -12.18 -13.25 8.09
N LEU A 70 -11.11 -13.69 7.43
CA LEU A 70 -10.70 -15.10 7.37
C LEU A 70 -10.34 -15.65 8.75
N TYR A 71 -9.71 -14.82 9.59
CA TYR A 71 -9.44 -15.17 10.97
C TYR A 71 -10.75 -15.32 11.77
N PHE A 72 -11.66 -14.36 11.69
CA PHE A 72 -12.95 -14.44 12.39
C PHE A 72 -13.86 -15.57 11.92
N SER A 73 -13.77 -15.96 10.64
CA SER A 73 -14.54 -17.08 10.09
C SER A 73 -13.97 -18.46 10.43
N GLY A 74 -12.79 -18.52 11.07
CA GLY A 74 -12.14 -19.78 11.44
C GLY A 74 -11.54 -20.55 10.26
N ILE A 75 -11.35 -19.89 9.11
CA ILE A 75 -10.76 -20.46 7.89
C ILE A 75 -9.26 -20.09 7.80
N ALA A 76 -8.70 -19.49 8.84
CA ALA A 76 -7.29 -19.07 8.84
C ALA A 76 -6.34 -20.28 8.68
N PRO A 77 -5.39 -20.21 7.73
CA PRO A 77 -4.55 -21.35 7.32
C PRO A 77 -3.58 -21.84 8.42
N ASN A 78 -3.31 -21.02 9.44
CA ASN A 78 -2.33 -21.30 10.50
C ASN A 78 -3.00 -21.53 11.87
N THR A 79 -4.20 -22.12 11.89
CA THR A 79 -4.91 -22.40 13.15
C THR A 79 -4.76 -23.86 13.56
N THR A 80 -4.34 -24.08 14.81
CA THR A 80 -4.14 -25.42 15.38
C THR A 80 -5.09 -25.63 16.56
N LYS A 81 -5.53 -26.88 16.79
CA LYS A 81 -6.42 -27.24 17.90
C LYS A 81 -5.63 -27.98 18.99
N LEU A 82 -5.64 -27.48 20.22
CA LEU A 82 -5.08 -28.14 21.41
C LEU A 82 -6.22 -28.56 22.34
N ARG A 83 -6.22 -29.80 22.83
CA ARG A 83 -7.23 -30.28 23.79
C ARG A 83 -6.62 -30.60 25.15
N ILE A 84 -7.11 -29.94 26.19
CA ILE A 84 -6.71 -30.22 27.57
C ILE A 84 -7.49 -31.43 28.09
N ARG A 85 -6.76 -32.48 28.45
CA ARG A 85 -7.36 -33.69 29.03
C ARG A 85 -7.68 -33.43 30.50
N ARG A 86 -8.82 -33.95 30.98
CA ARG A 86 -9.27 -33.85 32.38
C ARG A 86 -9.50 -32.43 32.89
N TYR A 87 -9.75 -31.49 31.98
CA TYR A 87 -10.21 -30.14 32.31
C TYR A 87 -11.61 -29.95 31.73
N LEU A 88 -12.51 -29.40 32.54
CA LEU A 88 -13.81 -28.90 32.12
C LEU A 88 -13.76 -27.40 32.29
N ASP A 89 -14.24 -26.68 31.28
CA ASP A 89 -14.16 -25.24 31.33
C ASP A 89 -14.90 -24.66 32.54
N SER A 90 -14.21 -23.82 33.31
CA SER A 90 -14.78 -23.12 34.47
C SER A 90 -14.18 -21.72 34.59
N SER A 91 -14.94 -20.77 35.13
CA SER A 91 -14.43 -19.42 35.42
C SER A 91 -13.49 -19.35 36.62
N ASN A 92 -13.41 -20.43 37.40
CA ASN A 92 -12.73 -20.44 38.69
C ASN A 92 -11.30 -20.98 38.59
N PHE A 93 -10.98 -21.72 37.54
CA PHE A 93 -9.67 -22.34 37.36
C PHE A 93 -9.14 -22.08 35.95
N ASP A 94 -8.02 -21.36 35.87
CA ASP A 94 -7.28 -21.16 34.64
C ASP A 94 -6.34 -22.36 34.40
N PRO A 95 -6.50 -23.10 33.30
CA PRO A 95 -5.70 -24.30 33.05
C PRO A 95 -4.25 -24.01 32.63
N LYS A 96 -3.90 -22.75 32.31
CA LYS A 96 -2.52 -22.30 32.00
C LYS A 96 -1.71 -23.31 31.16
N PRO A 97 -2.13 -23.60 29.92
CA PRO A 97 -1.41 -24.51 29.04
C PRO A 97 0.01 -23.99 28.75
N ASP A 98 0.93 -24.91 28.47
CA ASP A 98 2.28 -24.55 28.08
C ASP A 98 2.29 -23.80 26.74
N THR A 99 2.89 -22.60 26.73
CA THR A 99 2.97 -21.72 25.57
C THR A 99 4.32 -21.77 24.86
N THR A 100 5.31 -22.50 25.39
CA THR A 100 6.71 -22.48 24.91
C THR A 100 6.97 -23.26 23.62
N GLY A 101 6.03 -24.11 23.20
CA GLY A 101 6.15 -24.98 22.02
C GLY A 101 5.51 -24.46 20.73
N TRP A 102 4.95 -23.26 20.72
CA TRP A 102 4.16 -22.74 19.60
C TRP A 102 4.92 -21.66 18.82
N GLY A 103 4.67 -21.58 17.50
CA GLY A 103 5.26 -20.53 16.67
C GLY A 103 4.68 -19.15 17.00
N ALA A 104 5.46 -18.08 16.80
CA ALA A 104 4.96 -16.71 16.95
C ALA A 104 3.81 -16.40 15.98
N ASP A 105 3.86 -16.99 14.78
CA ASP A 105 2.86 -16.80 13.71
C ASP A 105 1.69 -17.81 13.77
N GLU A 106 1.64 -18.63 14.82
CA GLU A 106 0.62 -19.68 14.99
C GLU A 106 -0.43 -19.25 16.01
N VAL A 107 -1.70 -19.53 15.68
CA VAL A 107 -2.81 -19.36 16.62
C VAL A 107 -3.36 -20.72 17.00
N VAL A 108 -3.26 -21.04 18.28
CA VAL A 108 -3.66 -22.35 18.81
C VAL A 108 -4.90 -22.19 19.66
N TYR A 109 -6.03 -22.72 19.20
CA TYR A 109 -7.27 -22.73 19.97
C TYR A 109 -7.26 -23.88 20.96
N VAL A 110 -7.49 -23.57 22.22
CA VAL A 110 -7.44 -24.53 23.32
C VAL A 110 -8.86 -24.90 23.72
N TYR A 111 -9.14 -26.20 23.73
CA TYR A 111 -10.44 -26.79 24.04
C TYR A 111 -10.37 -27.63 25.30
N ASP A 112 -11.48 -27.69 26.03
CA ASP A 112 -11.64 -28.56 27.18
C ASP A 112 -11.91 -30.02 26.77
N SER A 113 -12.09 -30.89 27.76
CA SER A 113 -12.39 -32.30 27.53
C SER A 113 -13.73 -32.55 26.82
N ALA A 114 -14.69 -31.63 26.94
CA ALA A 114 -16.00 -31.65 26.29
C ALA A 114 -16.00 -30.99 24.89
N GLY A 115 -14.87 -30.46 24.44
CA GLY A 115 -14.77 -29.77 23.14
C GLY A 115 -15.21 -28.30 23.17
N VAL A 116 -15.39 -27.71 24.35
CA VAL A 116 -15.68 -26.29 24.53
C VAL A 116 -14.39 -25.48 24.43
N CYS A 117 -14.38 -24.41 23.65
CA CYS A 117 -13.24 -23.50 23.60
C CYS A 117 -13.02 -22.84 24.98
N VAL A 118 -11.78 -22.86 25.44
CA VAL A 118 -11.31 -22.32 26.72
C VAL A 118 -10.53 -21.03 26.52
N GLY A 119 -9.84 -20.91 25.39
CA GLY A 119 -9.00 -19.77 25.07
C GLY A 119 -8.15 -20.03 23.84
N ARG A 120 -7.12 -19.21 23.65
CA ARG A 120 -6.14 -19.39 22.59
C ARG A 120 -4.73 -19.06 23.04
N ILE A 121 -3.75 -19.64 22.38
CA ILE A 121 -2.34 -19.26 22.47
C ILE A 121 -1.99 -18.51 21.19
N GLU A 122 -1.44 -17.32 21.34
CA GLU A 122 -1.06 -16.43 20.25
C GLU A 122 0.18 -15.66 20.69
N ASN A 123 1.21 -15.53 19.85
CA ASN A 123 2.48 -14.89 20.20
C ASN A 123 3.10 -15.43 21.51
N ASN A 124 3.04 -16.75 21.74
CA ASN A 124 3.50 -17.43 22.97
C ASN A 124 2.83 -16.95 24.26
N GLN A 125 1.69 -16.27 24.15
CA GLN A 125 0.90 -15.79 25.27
C GLN A 125 -0.42 -16.54 25.36
N TRP A 126 -0.83 -16.85 26.59
CA TRP A 126 -2.08 -17.52 26.88
C TRP A 126 -3.22 -16.51 27.07
N PHE A 127 -4.24 -16.60 26.22
CA PHE A 127 -5.45 -15.79 26.31
C PHE A 127 -6.62 -16.66 26.76
N TRP A 128 -6.98 -16.54 28.02
CA TRP A 128 -8.08 -17.27 28.62
C TRP A 128 -9.43 -16.57 28.39
N LYS A 129 -10.48 -17.30 27.99
CA LYS A 129 -11.77 -16.68 27.61
C LYS A 129 -12.49 -15.96 28.73
N HIS A 130 -12.29 -16.36 29.98
CA HIS A 130 -12.93 -15.76 31.15
C HIS A 130 -12.31 -14.39 31.51
N GLN A 131 -11.05 -14.16 31.12
CA GLN A 131 -10.39 -12.85 31.21
C GLN A 131 -10.55 -12.05 29.91
N TYR A 132 -10.48 -12.71 28.76
CA TYR A 132 -10.50 -12.11 27.43
C TYR A 132 -11.69 -12.61 26.62
N LYS A 133 -12.76 -11.80 26.54
CA LYS A 133 -14.01 -12.14 25.84
C LYS A 133 -13.83 -12.57 24.37
N LYS A 134 -12.73 -12.15 23.72
CA LYS A 134 -12.43 -12.45 22.32
C LYS A 134 -11.52 -13.67 22.12
N ALA A 135 -11.09 -14.36 23.18
CA ALA A 135 -10.11 -15.45 23.07
C ALA A 135 -10.59 -16.63 22.21
N CYS A 136 -11.90 -16.86 22.14
CA CYS A 136 -12.51 -17.94 21.36
C CYS A 136 -13.12 -17.49 20.02
N ASN A 137 -12.91 -16.24 19.61
CA ASN A 137 -13.39 -15.72 18.34
C ASN A 137 -12.44 -16.17 17.22
N GLY A 138 -12.99 -16.61 16.09
CA GLY A 138 -12.17 -17.11 14.98
C GLY A 138 -11.72 -18.56 15.12
N ARG A 139 -12.30 -19.29 16.08
CA ARG A 139 -12.00 -20.72 16.25
C ARG A 139 -12.46 -21.50 15.00
N PRO A 140 -11.62 -22.41 14.48
CA PRO A 140 -12.05 -23.31 13.42
C PRO A 140 -13.20 -24.20 13.92
N SER A 141 -14.24 -24.34 13.09
CA SER A 141 -15.37 -25.25 13.33
C SER A 141 -14.90 -26.69 13.49
#